data_AF-R9L758-F1
#
_entry.id   AF-R9L758-F1
#
_cell.length_a   1.000
_cell.length_b   1.000
_cell.length_c   1.000
_cell.angle_alpha   90.00
_cell.angle_beta   90.00
_cell.angle_gamma   90.00
#
_symmetry.space_group_name_H-M   'P 1'
#
loop_
_entity.id
_entity.type
_entity.pdbx_description
1 polymer ?
#
loop_
_entity_poly.entity_id
_entity_poly.type
_entity_poly.pdbx_seq_one_letter_code
_entity_poly.pdbx_strand_id
1 'polypeptide(L)'
;MKNRFKRLICATLSAAFMVSAISAIPAAEVSAKESIGNGVILSEDAITLSENGVATFTAALGEGFDASRLTCVVADPNVATVTPVAYAGNVAAFQVNYVGLGSTVAAVVHMDNPAVVAYTTINASSVIMNVPAKLGADKKNYCELVSYEFVPYDFTYADYQDYKSTLKLQFKCTSYRDEDFRKWGCYGYFRDAAGNILSKVRLYAGALSVGRTYKGEFNVPANAVSFTLEGFSN
;
A
#
# COMPACT_ATOMS: atom_id res chain seq x y z
N MET A 1 8.51 69.20 25.03
CA MET A 1 7.94 69.17 23.66
C MET A 1 8.86 68.27 22.83
N LYS A 2 8.49 67.13 22.23
CA LYS A 2 7.21 66.69 21.67
C LYS A 2 7.12 65.17 21.86
N ASN A 3 6.22 64.75 22.74
CA ASN A 3 5.74 63.37 22.82
C ASN A 3 4.92 63.05 21.58
N ARG A 4 5.12 61.88 20.98
CA ARG A 4 4.10 61.01 20.35
C ARG A 4 4.81 59.92 19.58
N PHE A 5 4.81 58.69 20.09
CA PHE A 5 4.62 57.45 19.32
C PHE A 5 4.72 56.26 20.29
N LYS A 6 3.68 56.10 21.12
CA LYS A 6 3.27 54.82 21.68
C LYS A 6 1.89 54.52 21.08
N ARG A 7 1.67 53.23 20.73
CA ARG A 7 0.44 52.53 20.34
C ARG A 7 0.25 52.29 18.84
N LEU A 8 0.52 51.06 18.41
CA LEU A 8 -0.44 50.02 17.93
C LEU A 8 0.42 48.79 17.55
N ILE A 9 0.41 47.68 18.30
CA ILE A 9 -0.55 46.55 18.24
C ILE A 9 -0.60 45.89 16.85
N CYS A 10 -0.21 44.60 16.82
CA CYS A 10 -0.55 43.54 15.87
C CYS A 10 -0.47 43.85 14.37
N ALA A 11 0.55 43.31 13.72
CA ALA A 11 0.41 42.52 12.49
C ALA A 11 1.74 41.81 12.22
N THR A 12 1.89 40.62 12.77
CA THR A 12 2.78 39.58 12.25
C THR A 12 2.29 39.22 10.85
N LEU A 13 2.81 39.90 9.83
CA LEU A 13 2.64 39.45 8.45
C LEU A 13 3.72 38.43 8.16
N SER A 14 3.30 37.18 8.25
CA SER A 14 3.97 35.98 7.81
C SER A 14 4.49 36.16 6.38
N ALA A 15 5.79 36.46 6.24
CA ALA A 15 6.51 36.11 5.03
C ALA A 15 6.64 34.59 5.02
N ALA A 16 5.61 33.92 4.49
CA ALA A 16 5.62 32.49 4.25
C ALA A 16 6.79 32.18 3.32
N PHE A 17 7.82 31.57 3.90
CA PHE A 17 8.85 30.83 3.19
C PHE A 17 8.14 29.82 2.28
N MET A 18 8.00 30.16 1.00
CA MET A 18 7.81 29.18 -0.07
C MET A 18 9.14 28.43 -0.19
N VAL A 19 9.35 27.43 0.68
CA VAL A 19 10.30 26.37 0.40
C VAL A 19 9.66 25.58 -0.74
N SER A 20 10.05 25.90 -1.97
CA SER A 20 9.94 25.01 -3.10
C SER A 20 10.62 23.70 -2.68
N ALA A 21 9.82 22.72 -2.29
CA ALA A 21 10.29 21.35 -2.13
C ALA A 21 10.76 20.91 -3.52
N ILE A 22 12.06 21.03 -3.76
CA ILE A 22 12.72 20.36 -4.86
C ILE A 22 12.45 18.88 -4.58
N SER A 23 11.53 18.30 -5.34
CA SER A 23 11.29 16.86 -5.37
C SER A 23 12.57 16.23 -5.91
N ALA A 24 13.53 16.00 -5.00
CA ALA A 24 14.73 15.27 -5.31
C ALA A 24 14.29 13.86 -5.73
N ILE A 25 14.63 13.49 -6.96
CA ILE A 25 14.46 12.13 -7.43
C ILE A 25 15.38 11.27 -6.54
N PRO A 26 14.85 10.34 -5.72
CA PRO A 26 15.70 9.45 -4.96
C PRO A 26 16.57 8.66 -5.95
N ALA A 27 17.85 8.50 -5.61
CA ALA A 27 18.76 7.66 -6.39
C ALA A 27 18.13 6.26 -6.52
N ALA A 28 18.07 5.74 -7.75
CA ALA A 28 17.55 4.41 -8.01
C ALA A 28 18.37 3.38 -7.24
N GLU A 29 17.83 2.89 -6.12
CA GLU A 29 18.43 1.77 -5.40
C GLU A 29 18.30 0.49 -6.24
N VAL A 30 19.35 -0.32 -6.18
CA VAL A 30 19.61 -1.52 -6.98
C VAL A 30 18.67 -2.65 -6.56
N SER A 31 17.38 -2.49 -6.87
CA SER A 31 16.36 -3.55 -6.85
C SER A 31 15.36 -3.40 -8.02
N ALA A 32 15.74 -2.66 -9.07
CA ALA A 32 14.96 -2.55 -10.28
C ALA A 32 15.15 -3.78 -11.16
N LYS A 33 14.07 -4.50 -11.48
CA LYS A 33 14.08 -5.55 -12.50
C LYS A 33 13.82 -4.90 -13.85
N GLU A 34 14.65 -5.20 -14.85
CA GLU A 34 14.32 -4.83 -16.23
C GLU A 34 12.93 -5.40 -16.56
N SER A 35 12.01 -4.53 -17.01
CA SER A 35 10.76 -5.02 -17.56
C SER A 35 11.10 -5.90 -18.76
N ILE A 36 10.55 -7.11 -18.79
CA ILE A 36 10.71 -8.02 -19.91
C ILE A 36 10.05 -7.36 -21.13
N GLY A 37 10.84 -6.63 -21.91
CA GLY A 37 10.41 -5.94 -23.12
C GLY A 37 10.92 -4.49 -23.25
N ASN A 38 12.03 -4.31 -23.97
CA ASN A 38 12.29 -3.14 -24.80
C ASN A 38 12.63 -1.77 -24.15
N GLY A 39 13.42 -1.74 -23.07
CA GLY A 39 14.27 -0.57 -22.80
C GLY A 39 13.75 0.50 -21.84
N VAL A 40 12.69 0.21 -21.07
CA VAL A 40 12.29 1.01 -19.88
C VAL A 40 12.48 0.16 -18.62
N ILE A 41 13.12 0.73 -17.62
CA ILE A 41 13.37 0.14 -16.31
C ILE A 41 12.52 0.86 -15.28
N LEU A 42 11.72 0.13 -14.49
CA LEU A 42 10.90 0.70 -13.43
C LEU A 42 11.58 0.54 -12.07
N SER A 43 11.40 1.50 -11.16
CA SER A 43 11.87 1.36 -9.78
C SER A 43 11.11 0.34 -8.96
N GLU A 44 9.86 0.03 -9.35
CA GLU A 44 8.93 -0.84 -8.62
C GLU A 44 8.10 -1.69 -9.58
N ASP A 45 8.11 -3.02 -9.39
CA ASP A 45 7.26 -3.97 -10.14
C ASP A 45 5.80 -3.95 -9.65
N ALA A 46 5.60 -3.55 -8.40
CA ALA A 46 4.29 -3.41 -7.78
C ALA A 46 4.24 -2.25 -6.78
N ILE A 47 3.18 -1.46 -6.86
CA ILE A 47 2.92 -0.31 -6.02
C ILE A 47 1.75 -0.65 -5.10
N THR A 48 1.92 -0.46 -3.80
CA THR A 48 0.84 -0.64 -2.82
C THR A 48 0.37 0.72 -2.33
N LEU A 49 -0.91 1.02 -2.49
CA LEU A 49 -1.55 2.22 -1.98
C LEU A 49 -2.44 1.87 -0.79
N SER A 50 -2.26 2.60 0.31
CA SER A 50 -3.29 2.69 1.34
C SER A 50 -4.44 3.57 0.86
N GLU A 51 -5.58 3.47 1.52
CA GLU A 51 -6.71 4.38 1.31
C GLU A 51 -6.27 5.84 1.41
N ASN A 52 -6.67 6.64 0.41
CA ASN A 52 -6.25 8.05 0.22
C ASN A 52 -4.72 8.26 0.16
N GLY A 53 -3.96 7.18 -0.02
CA GLY A 53 -2.51 7.19 -0.11
C GLY A 53 -2.03 7.71 -1.46
N VAL A 54 -0.76 8.11 -1.45
CA VAL A 54 -0.02 8.52 -2.64
C VAL A 54 1.32 7.80 -2.62
N ALA A 55 1.75 7.33 -3.79
CA ALA A 55 3.07 6.73 -3.99
C ALA A 55 3.76 7.36 -5.20
N THR A 56 5.08 7.27 -5.25
CA THR A 56 5.85 7.69 -6.42
C THR A 56 6.71 6.52 -6.91
N PHE A 57 6.88 6.45 -8.22
CA PHE A 57 7.79 5.50 -8.85
C PHE A 57 8.50 6.19 -10.02
N THR A 58 9.66 5.65 -10.42
CA THR A 58 10.43 6.17 -11.54
C THR A 58 10.52 5.17 -12.69
N ALA A 59 10.65 5.70 -13.89
CA ALA A 59 10.92 4.94 -15.10
C ALA A 59 12.16 5.52 -15.77
N ALA A 60 13.13 4.67 -16.06
CA ALA A 60 14.39 5.05 -16.70
C ALA A 60 14.50 4.41 -18.09
N LEU A 61 14.88 5.21 -19.08
CA LEU A 61 15.35 4.73 -20.38
C LEU A 61 16.87 4.49 -20.33
N GLY A 62 17.40 3.83 -21.36
CA GLY A 62 18.85 3.76 -21.56
C GLY A 62 19.51 5.15 -21.60
N GLU A 63 20.82 5.21 -21.36
CA GLU A 63 21.57 6.47 -21.42
C GLU A 63 21.43 7.15 -22.80
N GLY A 64 21.28 8.48 -22.80
CA GLY A 64 21.15 9.28 -24.02
C GLY A 64 19.72 9.38 -24.60
N PHE A 65 18.75 8.67 -24.02
CA PHE A 65 17.33 8.81 -24.38
C PHE A 65 16.61 9.84 -23.50
N ASP A 66 15.60 10.51 -24.06
CA ASP A 66 14.82 11.55 -23.38
C ASP A 66 13.53 10.97 -22.77
N ALA A 67 13.45 10.97 -21.44
CA ALA A 67 12.29 10.46 -20.72
C ALA A 67 11.07 11.38 -20.74
N SER A 68 11.18 12.62 -21.24
CA SER A 68 10.03 13.52 -21.44
C SER A 68 8.97 12.94 -22.40
N ARG A 69 9.36 11.93 -23.18
CA ARG A 69 8.51 11.20 -24.11
C ARG A 69 7.82 9.98 -23.49
N LEU A 70 8.06 9.70 -22.21
CA LEU A 70 7.34 8.66 -21.48
C LEU A 70 6.02 9.19 -20.95
N THR A 71 4.97 8.38 -21.08
CA THR A 71 3.68 8.60 -20.45
C THR A 71 3.23 7.34 -19.72
N CYS A 72 2.34 7.49 -18.75
CA CYS A 72 1.81 6.39 -17.97
C CYS A 72 0.29 6.32 -18.13
N VAL A 73 -0.23 5.13 -18.46
CA VAL A 73 -1.66 4.87 -18.64
C VAL A 73 -2.08 3.78 -17.66
N VAL A 74 -3.17 4.03 -16.92
CA VAL A 74 -3.76 3.05 -15.99
C VAL A 74 -4.93 2.36 -16.66
N ALA A 75 -4.99 1.03 -16.58
CA ALA A 75 -6.05 0.24 -17.19
C ALA A 75 -7.44 0.51 -16.58
N ASP A 76 -7.50 0.64 -15.25
CA ASP A 76 -8.71 1.02 -14.51
C ASP A 76 -8.48 2.28 -13.65
N PRO A 77 -8.97 3.45 -14.09
CA PRO A 77 -8.82 4.70 -13.36
C PRO A 77 -9.70 4.80 -12.11
N ASN A 78 -10.65 3.87 -11.90
CA ASN A 78 -11.46 3.85 -10.67
C ASN A 78 -10.68 3.27 -9.48
N VAL A 79 -9.57 2.57 -9.73
CA VAL A 79 -8.66 2.05 -8.69
C VAL A 79 -7.59 3.09 -8.37
N ALA A 80 -6.93 3.63 -9.39
CA ALA A 80 -5.87 4.63 -9.21
C ALA A 80 -5.72 5.53 -10.42
N THR A 81 -5.19 6.74 -10.22
CA THR A 81 -4.72 7.61 -11.31
C THR A 81 -3.21 7.81 -11.22
N VAL A 82 -2.56 8.04 -12.36
CA VAL A 82 -1.14 8.35 -12.43
C VAL A 82 -0.92 9.70 -13.09
N THR A 83 -0.10 10.54 -12.46
CA THR A 83 0.28 11.86 -12.97
C THR A 83 1.80 11.96 -13.07
N PRO A 84 2.36 12.40 -14.21
CA PRO A 84 3.79 12.72 -14.27
C PRO A 84 4.13 13.88 -13.35
N VAL A 85 5.24 13.79 -12.63
CA VAL A 85 5.66 14.81 -11.66
C VAL A 85 6.99 15.47 -12.02
N ALA A 86 7.92 14.73 -12.61
CA ALA A 86 9.21 15.27 -13.02
C ALA A 86 9.84 14.48 -14.16
N TYR A 87 10.68 15.14 -14.95
CA TYR A 87 11.53 14.53 -15.96
C TYR A 87 12.94 15.08 -15.81
N ALA A 88 13.93 14.19 -15.77
CA ALA A 88 15.34 14.54 -15.68
C ALA A 88 16.17 13.60 -16.54
N GLY A 89 16.63 14.09 -17.70
CA GLY A 89 17.39 13.30 -18.66
C GLY A 89 16.62 12.05 -19.11
N ASN A 90 17.19 10.88 -18.84
CA ASN A 90 16.61 9.58 -19.17
C ASN A 90 15.65 9.04 -18.10
N VAL A 91 15.27 9.81 -17.07
CA VAL A 91 14.38 9.37 -16.00
C VAL A 91 13.11 10.21 -15.94
N ALA A 92 11.96 9.55 -15.88
CA ALA A 92 10.65 10.12 -15.58
C ALA A 92 10.19 9.68 -14.18
N ALA A 93 9.58 10.58 -13.44
CA ALA A 93 8.94 10.29 -12.15
C ALA A 93 7.42 10.43 -12.29
N PHE A 94 6.70 9.47 -11.74
CA PHE A 94 5.24 9.41 -11.76
C PHE A 94 4.71 9.31 -10.33
N GLN A 95 3.61 10.01 -10.07
CA GLN A 95 2.86 9.91 -8.82
C GLN A 95 1.59 9.11 -9.07
N VAL A 96 1.37 8.10 -8.24
CA VAL A 96 0.15 7.27 -8.22
C VAL A 96 -0.75 7.75 -7.09
N ASN A 97 -1.99 8.05 -7.40
CA ASN A 97 -2.99 8.52 -6.46
C ASN A 97 -4.09 7.47 -6.30
N TYR A 98 -4.45 7.18 -5.05
CA TYR A 98 -5.57 6.32 -4.72
C TYR A 98 -6.89 6.92 -5.24
N VAL A 99 -7.75 6.08 -5.81
CA VAL A 99 -9.13 6.42 -6.17
C VAL A 99 -10.12 5.47 -5.51
N GLY A 100 -9.84 4.17 -5.56
CA GLY A 100 -10.74 3.15 -5.04
C GLY A 100 -10.02 1.83 -4.76
N LEU A 101 -10.75 0.90 -4.15
CA LEU A 101 -10.23 -0.41 -3.79
C LEU A 101 -10.09 -1.31 -5.02
N GLY A 102 -9.01 -2.08 -5.07
CA GLY A 102 -8.81 -3.09 -6.11
C GLY A 102 -7.36 -3.23 -6.55
N SER A 103 -7.17 -3.90 -7.68
CA SER A 103 -5.89 -4.04 -8.34
C SER A 103 -6.03 -3.60 -9.79
N THR A 104 -5.05 -2.86 -10.30
CA THR A 104 -5.01 -2.38 -11.68
C THR A 104 -3.57 -2.46 -12.20
N VAL A 105 -3.40 -2.30 -13.51
CA VAL A 105 -2.07 -2.29 -14.14
C VAL A 105 -1.83 -0.91 -14.72
N ALA A 106 -0.65 -0.36 -14.46
CA ALA A 106 -0.16 0.84 -15.11
C ALA A 106 0.92 0.47 -16.14
N ALA A 107 0.80 1.04 -17.34
CA ALA A 107 1.73 0.87 -18.43
C ALA A 107 2.49 2.18 -18.66
N VAL A 108 3.81 2.16 -18.53
CA VAL A 108 4.68 3.24 -18.97
C VAL A 108 5.08 2.97 -20.42
N VAL A 109 4.70 3.88 -21.32
CA VAL A 109 4.92 3.74 -22.76
C VAL A 109 5.70 4.93 -23.31
N HIS A 110 6.56 4.67 -24.29
CA HIS A 110 7.18 5.74 -25.07
C HIS A 110 6.21 6.23 -26.14
N MET A 111 5.93 7.54 -26.18
CA MET A 111 4.93 8.12 -27.10
C MET A 111 5.25 7.90 -28.58
N ASP A 112 6.54 7.88 -28.95
CA ASP A 112 6.96 7.69 -30.34
C ASP A 112 7.25 6.24 -30.72
N ASN A 113 7.33 5.35 -29.72
CA ASN A 113 7.71 3.96 -29.96
C ASN A 113 6.91 3.03 -29.02
N PRO A 114 5.74 2.55 -29.46
CA PRO A 114 4.88 1.72 -28.62
C PRO A 114 5.49 0.35 -28.29
N ALA A 115 6.59 -0.05 -28.95
CA ALA A 115 7.32 -1.25 -28.58
C ALA A 115 8.08 -1.07 -27.25
N VAL A 116 8.40 0.16 -26.85
CA VAL A 116 9.06 0.52 -25.60
C VAL A 116 7.99 0.71 -24.53
N VAL A 117 7.77 -0.34 -23.73
CA VAL A 117 6.71 -0.38 -22.72
C VAL A 117 7.15 -1.18 -21.50
N ALA A 118 6.78 -0.72 -20.31
CA ALA A 118 6.92 -1.45 -19.06
C ALA A 118 5.60 -1.41 -18.28
N TYR A 119 5.35 -2.46 -17.50
CA TYR A 119 4.13 -2.61 -16.71
C TYR A 119 4.46 -2.69 -15.22
N THR A 120 3.64 -2.06 -14.39
CA THR A 120 3.66 -2.18 -12.93
C THR A 120 2.25 -2.46 -12.42
N THR A 121 2.13 -3.27 -11.38
CA THR A 121 0.84 -3.58 -10.76
C THR A 121 0.55 -2.57 -9.64
N ILE A 122 -0.62 -1.96 -9.61
CA ILE A 122 -1.06 -1.09 -8.52
C ILE A 122 -2.11 -1.84 -7.70
N ASN A 123 -1.82 -2.04 -6.41
CA ASN A 123 -2.74 -2.63 -5.45
C ASN A 123 -3.21 -1.55 -4.47
N ALA A 124 -4.48 -1.16 -4.59
CA ALA A 124 -5.09 -0.18 -3.72
C ALA A 124 -5.98 -0.90 -2.68
N SER A 125 -5.63 -0.73 -1.41
CA SER A 125 -6.30 -1.42 -0.30
C SER A 125 -6.76 -0.41 0.75
N SER A 126 -7.88 -0.72 1.40
CA SER A 126 -8.40 0.04 2.54
C SER A 126 -7.47 -0.05 3.75
N VAL A 127 -6.61 -1.07 3.80
CA VAL A 127 -5.73 -1.38 4.92
C VAL A 127 -4.44 -2.04 4.42
N ILE A 128 -3.29 -1.60 4.92
CA ILE A 128 -2.00 -2.26 4.69
C ILE A 128 -1.96 -3.56 5.48
N MET A 129 -1.81 -4.69 4.77
CA MET A 129 -1.69 -6.01 5.37
C MET A 129 -0.24 -6.31 5.72
N ASN A 130 0.09 -6.36 7.01
CA ASN A 130 1.38 -6.82 7.49
C ASN A 130 1.26 -8.24 8.04
N VAL A 131 1.35 -9.20 7.12
CA VAL A 131 1.32 -10.63 7.46
C VAL A 131 2.75 -11.15 7.51
N PRO A 132 3.24 -11.63 8.66
CA PRO A 132 4.57 -12.19 8.73
C PRO A 132 4.67 -13.41 7.81
N ALA A 133 5.85 -13.59 7.21
CA ALA A 133 6.15 -14.71 6.32
C ALA A 133 5.99 -16.09 6.98
N LYS A 134 5.82 -16.14 8.32
CA LYS A 134 5.61 -17.35 9.13
C LYS A 134 4.58 -17.05 10.22
N LEU A 135 3.45 -17.75 10.18
CA LEU A 135 2.43 -17.73 11.23
C LEU A 135 2.58 -18.98 12.09
N GLY A 136 2.97 -18.82 13.36
CA GLY A 136 3.22 -19.92 14.30
C GLY A 136 4.26 -19.56 15.36
N ALA A 137 4.05 -19.96 16.61
CA ALA A 137 4.96 -19.66 17.74
C ALA A 137 6.30 -20.41 17.67
N ASP A 138 6.39 -21.45 16.84
CA ASP A 138 7.55 -22.32 16.76
C ASP A 138 8.01 -22.47 15.30
N LYS A 139 9.33 -22.47 15.08
CA LYS A 139 9.98 -22.42 13.74
C LYS A 139 9.63 -23.61 12.80
N LYS A 140 8.71 -24.49 13.20
CA LYS A 140 8.38 -25.77 12.56
C LYS A 140 6.89 -25.92 12.19
N ASN A 141 5.99 -25.10 12.74
CA ASN A 141 4.57 -25.04 12.35
C ASN A 141 4.39 -23.83 11.43
N TYR A 142 3.92 -24.05 10.20
CA TYR A 142 3.85 -23.00 9.19
C TYR A 142 2.45 -22.94 8.57
N CYS A 143 1.80 -21.78 8.67
CA CYS A 143 0.67 -21.43 7.83
C CYS A 143 1.01 -20.19 7.01
N GLU A 144 0.65 -20.23 5.73
CA GLU A 144 0.88 -19.19 4.74
C GLU A 144 -0.43 -18.48 4.39
N LEU A 145 -0.36 -17.19 4.11
CA LEU A 145 -1.48 -16.44 3.55
C LEU A 145 -1.71 -16.93 2.12
N VAL A 146 -2.91 -17.44 1.84
CA VAL A 146 -3.30 -17.85 0.49
C VAL A 146 -3.87 -16.66 -0.27
N SER A 147 -4.79 -15.95 0.37
CA SER A 147 -5.45 -14.79 -0.23
C SER A 147 -6.06 -13.91 0.84
N TYR A 148 -6.29 -12.66 0.49
CA TYR A 148 -7.14 -11.76 1.24
C TYR A 148 -7.97 -10.92 0.27
N GLU A 149 -9.12 -10.46 0.74
CA GLU A 149 -10.04 -9.63 -0.04
C GLU A 149 -10.72 -8.65 0.92
N PHE A 150 -10.80 -7.38 0.51
CA PHE A 150 -11.62 -6.38 1.18
C PHE A 150 -12.91 -6.21 0.39
N VAL A 151 -14.02 -6.57 1.01
CA VAL A 151 -15.36 -6.39 0.43
C VAL A 151 -15.95 -5.11 1.01
N PRO A 152 -16.43 -4.16 0.18
CA PRO A 152 -17.13 -2.98 0.68
C PRO A 152 -18.26 -3.37 1.65
N TYR A 153 -18.41 -2.59 2.71
CA TYR A 153 -19.43 -2.87 3.71
C TYR A 153 -20.81 -2.48 3.17
N ASP A 154 -21.59 -3.45 2.68
CA ASP A 154 -22.90 -3.25 2.04
C ASP A 154 -24.07 -3.66 2.96
N PHE A 155 -24.17 -3.01 4.13
CA PHE A 155 -25.32 -3.19 5.03
C PHE A 155 -26.16 -1.91 5.07
N THR A 156 -27.37 -1.97 4.51
CA THR A 156 -28.29 -0.83 4.36
C THR A 156 -29.12 -0.49 5.61
N TYR A 157 -28.98 -1.23 6.71
CA TYR A 157 -29.90 -1.15 7.87
C TYR A 157 -29.29 -0.66 9.17
N ALA A 158 -28.04 -0.22 9.20
CA ALA A 158 -27.42 0.18 10.46
C ALA A 158 -26.54 1.42 10.27
N ASP A 159 -26.80 2.44 11.09
CA ASP A 159 -26.05 3.70 11.26
C ASP A 159 -24.62 3.47 11.79
N TYR A 160 -23.85 2.57 11.19
CA TYR A 160 -22.50 2.24 11.64
C TYR A 160 -21.47 2.78 10.65
N GLN A 161 -21.09 4.05 10.84
CA GLN A 161 -19.82 4.59 10.32
C GLN A 161 -18.58 3.91 10.96
N ASP A 162 -18.79 2.92 11.82
CA ASP A 162 -17.72 2.26 12.57
C ASP A 162 -16.88 1.31 11.69
N TYR A 163 -17.41 0.84 10.56
CA TYR A 163 -16.74 -0.11 9.68
C TYR A 163 -16.81 0.31 8.20
N LYS A 164 -15.70 0.13 7.48
CA LYS A 164 -15.58 0.53 6.06
C LYS A 164 -15.59 -0.63 5.07
N SER A 165 -15.26 -1.83 5.54
CA SER A 165 -15.17 -3.02 4.72
C SER A 165 -15.21 -4.28 5.58
N THR A 166 -15.36 -5.42 4.92
CA THR A 166 -15.18 -6.74 5.49
C THR A 166 -13.91 -7.35 4.91
N LEU A 167 -12.97 -7.73 5.77
CA LEU A 167 -11.76 -8.46 5.41
C LEU A 167 -12.07 -9.96 5.40
N LYS A 168 -12.00 -10.57 4.22
CA LYS A 168 -11.98 -12.03 4.05
C LYS A 168 -10.53 -12.48 3.93
N LEU A 169 -10.09 -13.35 4.83
CA LEU A 169 -8.73 -13.85 4.91
C LEU A 169 -8.72 -15.38 4.72
N GLN A 170 -7.80 -15.89 3.89
CA GLN A 170 -7.56 -17.32 3.75
C GLN A 170 -6.11 -17.67 4.05
N PHE A 171 -5.90 -18.67 4.90
CA PHE A 171 -4.56 -19.18 5.24
C PHE A 171 -4.53 -20.70 5.11
N LYS A 172 -3.40 -21.23 4.63
CA LYS A 172 -3.19 -22.67 4.45
C LYS A 172 -2.03 -23.12 5.33
N CYS A 173 -2.24 -24.18 6.09
CA CYS A 173 -1.18 -24.73 6.91
C CYS A 173 -0.38 -25.76 6.10
N THR A 174 0.93 -25.56 6.02
CA THR A 174 1.85 -26.31 5.16
C THR A 174 2.75 -27.26 5.94
N SER A 175 2.98 -26.99 7.23
CA SER A 175 3.72 -27.88 8.12
C SER A 175 3.12 -27.88 9.51
N TYR A 176 3.03 -29.06 10.12
CA TYR A 176 2.62 -29.24 11.50
C TYR A 176 3.42 -30.36 12.16
N ARG A 177 4.02 -30.10 13.33
CA ARG A 177 4.88 -31.07 14.02
C ARG A 177 4.24 -31.67 15.27
N ASP A 178 3.23 -31.03 15.82
CA ASP A 178 2.75 -31.36 17.16
C ASP A 178 1.29 -31.80 17.14
N GLU A 179 1.07 -33.12 17.03
CA GLU A 179 -0.27 -33.72 17.05
C GLU A 179 -1.05 -33.44 18.35
N ASP A 180 -0.34 -33.03 19.42
CA ASP A 180 -0.93 -32.67 20.70
C ASP A 180 -1.44 -31.21 20.75
N PHE A 181 -0.98 -30.32 19.86
CA PHE A 181 -1.53 -28.97 19.74
C PHE A 181 -2.85 -29.00 18.96
N ARG A 182 -3.93 -29.41 19.62
CA ARG A 182 -5.27 -29.38 19.01
C ARG A 182 -5.84 -27.98 18.81
N LYS A 183 -5.12 -26.92 19.24
CA LYS A 183 -5.58 -25.52 19.23
C LYS A 183 -4.40 -24.59 18.95
N TRP A 184 -4.39 -24.02 17.75
CA TRP A 184 -3.55 -22.87 17.40
C TRP A 184 -4.45 -21.75 16.92
N GLY A 185 -3.99 -20.52 17.12
CA GLY A 185 -4.62 -19.36 16.52
C GLY A 185 -3.65 -18.20 16.39
N CYS A 186 -4.13 -17.18 15.70
CA CYS A 186 -3.49 -15.89 15.62
C CYS A 186 -4.42 -14.82 16.15
N TYR A 187 -3.83 -13.74 16.67
CA TYR A 187 -4.53 -12.49 16.84
C TYR A 187 -4.27 -11.62 15.61
N GLY A 188 -5.34 -11.06 15.07
CA GLY A 188 -5.28 -9.97 14.12
C GLY A 188 -5.50 -8.66 14.85
N TYR A 189 -4.70 -7.64 14.56
CA TYR A 189 -4.83 -6.32 15.14
C TYR A 189 -5.06 -5.30 14.04
N PHE A 190 -6.20 -4.61 14.10
CA PHE A 190 -6.44 -3.41 13.29
C PHE A 190 -5.88 -2.21 14.02
N ARG A 191 -5.10 -1.37 13.33
CA ARG A 191 -4.51 -0.16 13.90
C ARG A 191 -4.83 1.08 13.09
N ASP A 192 -4.96 2.21 13.78
CA ASP A 192 -5.05 3.54 13.16
C ASP A 192 -3.68 4.03 12.68
N ALA A 193 -3.65 5.23 12.07
CA ALA A 193 -2.42 5.84 11.57
C ALA A 193 -1.41 6.23 12.66
N ALA A 194 -1.86 6.38 13.92
CA ALA A 194 -0.98 6.62 15.06
C ALA A 194 -0.44 5.31 15.66
N GLY A 195 -0.85 4.15 15.14
CA GLY A 195 -0.45 2.82 15.61
C GLY A 195 -1.27 2.28 16.78
N ASN A 196 -2.34 2.97 17.20
CA ASN A 196 -3.21 2.50 18.27
C ASN A 196 -4.05 1.31 17.80
N ILE A 197 -4.28 0.34 18.68
CA ILE A 197 -5.12 -0.82 18.38
C ILE A 197 -6.58 -0.39 18.43
N LEU A 198 -7.27 -0.47 17.29
CA LEU A 198 -8.71 -0.22 17.17
C LEU A 198 -9.53 -1.47 17.46
N SER A 199 -9.06 -2.63 17.01
CA SER A 199 -9.76 -3.89 17.19
C SER A 199 -8.79 -5.05 17.21
N LYS A 200 -9.12 -6.07 18.02
CA LYS A 200 -8.39 -7.32 18.16
C LYS A 200 -9.32 -8.47 17.75
N VAL A 201 -8.98 -9.16 16.68
CA VAL A 201 -9.72 -10.32 16.17
C VAL A 201 -8.98 -11.61 16.46
N ARG A 202 -9.73 -12.70 16.62
CA ARG A 202 -9.18 -14.04 16.85
C ARG A 202 -9.37 -14.88 15.60
N LEU A 203 -8.28 -15.40 15.07
CA LEU A 203 -8.30 -16.40 14.01
C LEU A 203 -8.16 -17.77 14.66
N TYR A 204 -9.28 -18.48 14.72
CA TYR A 204 -9.32 -19.84 15.24
C TYR A 204 -9.09 -20.84 14.11
N ALA A 205 -8.08 -21.69 14.24
CA ALA A 205 -7.96 -22.89 13.44
C ALA A 205 -8.42 -24.09 14.29
N GLY A 206 -9.69 -24.48 14.15
CA GLY A 206 -10.21 -25.70 14.76
C GLY A 206 -9.57 -26.92 14.08
N ALA A 207 -8.81 -27.71 14.84
CA ALA A 207 -8.04 -28.87 14.40
C ALA A 207 -7.11 -28.56 13.20
N LEU A 208 -5.86 -28.21 13.50
CA LEU A 208 -4.84 -27.97 12.49
C LEU A 208 -4.55 -29.23 11.68
N SER A 209 -4.55 -29.10 10.35
CA SER A 209 -4.24 -30.18 9.42
C SER A 209 -3.40 -29.65 8.26
N VAL A 210 -2.33 -30.38 7.93
CA VAL A 210 -1.45 -30.03 6.81
C VAL A 210 -2.24 -30.07 5.50
N GLY A 211 -2.08 -29.03 4.68
CA GLY A 211 -2.78 -28.84 3.43
C GLY A 211 -4.17 -28.20 3.57
N ARG A 212 -4.70 -28.05 4.78
CA ARG A 212 -6.03 -27.47 5.00
C ARG A 212 -5.98 -25.94 4.93
N THR A 213 -6.96 -25.37 4.23
CA THR A 213 -7.21 -23.93 4.18
C THR A 213 -8.30 -23.54 5.18
N TYR A 214 -8.05 -22.47 5.92
CA TYR A 214 -8.96 -21.87 6.88
C TYR A 214 -9.35 -20.48 6.39
N LYS A 215 -10.56 -20.05 6.75
CA LYS A 215 -11.13 -18.78 6.33
C LYS A 215 -11.53 -17.98 7.58
N GLY A 216 -11.23 -16.69 7.57
CA GLY A 216 -11.67 -15.73 8.57
C GLY A 216 -12.36 -14.55 7.90
N GLU A 217 -13.40 -14.03 8.52
CA GLU A 217 -14.12 -12.85 8.06
C GLU A 217 -14.22 -11.84 9.21
N PHE A 218 -13.79 -10.60 8.97
CA PHE A 218 -13.66 -9.58 10.01
C PHE A 218 -14.17 -8.22 9.52
N ASN A 219 -14.93 -7.52 10.35
CA ASN A 219 -15.29 -6.14 10.07
C ASN A 219 -14.08 -5.24 10.31
N VAL A 220 -13.74 -4.44 9.31
CA VAL A 220 -12.59 -3.53 9.33
C VAL A 220 -13.06 -2.18 9.90
N PRO A 221 -12.51 -1.73 11.05
CA PRO A 221 -12.84 -0.42 11.58
C PRO A 221 -12.60 0.69 10.56
N ALA A 222 -13.46 1.71 10.51
CA ALA A 222 -13.38 2.78 9.50
C ALA A 222 -12.01 3.48 9.49
N ASN A 223 -11.44 3.72 10.67
CA ASN A 223 -10.15 4.38 10.82
C ASN A 223 -8.94 3.43 10.75
N ALA A 224 -9.14 2.13 10.47
CA ALA A 224 -8.04 1.18 10.39
C ALA A 224 -7.20 1.42 9.13
N VAL A 225 -5.89 1.59 9.26
CA VAL A 225 -4.97 1.75 8.12
C VAL A 225 -4.01 0.59 7.98
N SER A 226 -3.83 -0.21 9.04
CA SER A 226 -3.02 -1.43 8.98
C SER A 226 -3.69 -2.59 9.73
N PHE A 227 -3.35 -3.80 9.28
CA PHE A 227 -3.72 -5.05 9.92
C PHE A 227 -2.49 -5.93 10.08
N THR A 228 -2.20 -6.34 11.32
CA THR A 228 -1.05 -7.20 11.64
C THR A 228 -1.53 -8.52 12.21
N LEU A 229 -0.90 -9.62 11.78
CA LEU A 229 -1.12 -10.95 12.36
C LEU A 229 0.02 -11.33 13.32
N GLU A 230 -0.35 -11.72 14.53
CA GLU A 230 0.58 -12.21 15.55
C GLU A 230 0.14 -13.60 16.01
N GLY A 231 1.05 -14.58 16.02
CA GLY A 231 0.79 -15.90 16.60
C GLY A 231 0.77 -15.84 18.13
N PHE A 232 -0.06 -16.67 18.77
CA PHE A 232 0.06 -16.90 20.21
C PHE A 232 0.49 -18.35 20.51
N SER A 233 1.28 -18.51 21.57
CA SER A 233 1.40 -19.77 22.31
C SER A 233 0.45 -19.69 23.51
N ASN A 234 -0.30 -20.76 23.78
CA ASN A 234 -0.81 -20.98 25.14
C ASN A 234 0.35 -21.49 26.01
#